data_AF-A0A7I0JED1-F1
#
_entry.id   AF-A0A7I0JED1-F1
#
_cell.length_a   1.000
_cell.length_b   1.000
_cell.length_c   1.000
_cell.angle_alpha   90.00
_cell.angle_beta   90.00
_cell.angle_gamma   90.00
#
_symmetry.space_group_name_H-M   'P 1'
#
loop_
_entity.id
_entity.type
_entity.pdbx_description
1 polymer ?
#
loop_
_entity_poly.entity_id
_entity_poly.type
_entity_poly.pdbx_seq_one_letter_code
_entity_poly.pdbx_strand_id
1 'polypeptide(L)'
;MASKTIALQVPMKLALTLGLLTATAAFSVAPVFAGECPAGQAATTDIQEHPSKPVGVTDTVLAGIDLSSKGEAWKGNMLRLRKLVVQPGGVVPWHEHNVRP
;
A
#
# COMPACT_ATOMS: atom_id res chain seq x y z
N MET A 1 -33.92 1.72 60.55
CA MET A 1 -33.54 2.43 59.32
C MET A 1 -33.62 1.43 58.16
N ALA A 2 -34.62 1.56 57.29
CA ALA A 2 -34.81 0.67 56.15
C ALA A 2 -34.06 1.24 54.94
N SER A 3 -33.01 0.55 54.49
CA SER A 3 -32.29 0.91 53.26
C SER A 3 -33.09 0.40 52.05
N LYS A 4 -33.73 1.31 51.32
CA LYS A 4 -34.37 1.00 50.05
C LYS A 4 -33.30 0.97 48.96
N THR A 5 -32.94 -0.22 48.51
CA THR A 5 -32.13 -0.38 47.29
C THR A 5 -33.03 -0.14 46.08
N ILE A 6 -32.90 1.02 45.45
CA ILE A 6 -33.56 1.33 44.18
C ILE A 6 -32.81 0.57 43.09
N ALA A 7 -33.40 -0.53 42.60
CA ALA A 7 -32.90 -1.21 41.42
C ALA A 7 -33.20 -0.36 40.19
N LEU A 8 -32.16 0.22 39.60
CA LEU A 8 -32.25 1.00 38.39
C LEU A 8 -32.55 0.05 37.22
N GLN A 9 -33.83 -0.05 36.83
CA GLN A 9 -34.25 -0.84 35.67
C GLN A 9 -33.86 -0.09 34.39
N VAL A 10 -32.63 -0.30 33.94
CA VAL A 10 -32.17 0.20 32.63
C VAL A 10 -32.97 -0.53 31.54
N PRO A 11 -33.65 0.19 30.63
CA PRO A 11 -34.44 -0.47 29.59
C PRO A 11 -33.51 -1.27 28.69
N MET A 12 -33.80 -2.56 28.51
CA MET A 12 -33.00 -3.54 27.77
C MET A 12 -32.64 -3.06 26.34
N LYS A 13 -33.49 -2.22 25.75
CA LYS A 13 -33.27 -1.59 24.44
C LYS A 13 -32.09 -0.60 24.45
N LEU A 14 -31.92 0.17 25.52
CA LEU A 14 -30.81 1.14 25.67
C LEU A 14 -29.47 0.43 25.94
N ALA A 15 -29.51 -0.66 26.71
CA ALA A 15 -28.35 -1.52 26.93
C ALA A 15 -27.87 -2.19 25.63
N LEU A 16 -28.82 -2.64 24.78
CA LEU A 16 -28.51 -3.29 23.51
C LEU A 16 -27.92 -2.32 22.48
N THR A 17 -28.46 -1.09 22.38
CA THR A 17 -27.94 -0.07 21.44
C THR A 17 -26.55 0.42 21.82
N LEU A 18 -26.28 0.60 23.12
CA LEU A 18 -24.95 1.03 23.58
C LEU A 18 -23.92 -0.10 23.44
N GLY A 19 -24.31 -1.35 23.66
CA GLY A 19 -23.44 -2.52 23.46
C GLY A 19 -23.06 -2.75 21.99
N LEU A 20 -23.94 -2.41 21.04
CA LEU A 20 -23.64 -2.56 19.62
C LEU A 20 -22.67 -1.48 19.11
N LEU A 21 -22.76 -0.25 19.60
CA LEU A 21 -21.81 0.83 19.24
C LEU A 21 -20.40 0.58 19.78
N THR A 22 -20.26 -0.01 20.97
CA THR A 22 -18.95 -0.34 21.55
C THR A 22 -18.30 -1.54 20.85
N ALA A 23 -19.08 -2.52 20.40
CA ALA A 23 -18.58 -3.67 19.66
C ALA A 23 -17.98 -3.30 18.30
N THR A 24 -18.56 -2.33 17.59
CA THR A 24 -18.04 -1.90 16.27
C THR A 24 -16.74 -1.10 16.34
N ALA A 25 -16.49 -0.38 17.45
CA ALA A 25 -15.26 0.38 17.64
C ALA A 25 -14.04 -0.50 17.96
N ALA A 26 -14.26 -1.71 18.48
CA ALA A 26 -13.20 -2.64 18.85
C ALA A 26 -12.56 -3.37 17.65
N PHE A 27 -13.26 -3.47 16.51
CA PHE A 27 -12.79 -4.21 15.34
C PHE A 27 -12.14 -3.35 14.24
N SER A 28 -12.11 -2.02 14.39
CA SER A 28 -11.66 -1.09 13.35
C SER A 28 -10.19 -0.66 13.42
N VAL A 29 -9.38 -1.24 14.31
CA VAL A 29 -7.99 -0.79 14.55
C VAL A 29 -6.93 -1.88 14.43
N ALA A 30 -7.22 -3.00 13.74
CA ALA A 30 -6.15 -3.95 13.42
C ALA A 30 -5.13 -3.24 12.50
N PRO A 31 -3.86 -3.06 12.94
CA PRO A 31 -2.84 -2.48 12.09
C PRO A 31 -2.61 -3.39 10.89
N VAL A 32 -2.86 -2.85 9.69
CA VAL A 32 -2.41 -3.49 8.44
C VAL A 32 -0.92 -3.20 8.33
N PHE A 33 -0.10 -4.09 8.89
CA PHE A 33 1.33 -4.04 8.65
C PHE A 33 1.60 -4.53 7.23
N ALA A 34 2.25 -3.68 6.42
CA ALA A 34 2.96 -4.20 5.27
C ALA A 34 3.97 -5.25 5.77
N GLY A 35 4.13 -6.36 5.04
CA GLY A 35 5.12 -7.36 5.42
C GLY A 35 6.51 -6.75 5.43
N GLU A 36 7.19 -6.77 6.58
CA GLU A 36 8.58 -6.34 6.67
C GLU A 36 9.50 -7.42 6.05
N CYS A 37 10.69 -7.03 5.60
CA CYS A 37 11.69 -8.01 5.23
C CYS A 37 12.08 -8.85 6.47
N PRO A 38 12.30 -10.17 6.34
CA PRO A 38 12.80 -10.98 7.45
C PRO A 38 14.07 -10.37 8.07
N ALA A 39 14.29 -10.61 9.36
CA ALA A 39 15.44 -10.08 10.07
C ALA A 39 16.76 -10.37 9.32
N GLY A 40 17.54 -9.31 9.06
CA GLY A 40 18.81 -9.41 8.32
C GLY A 40 18.68 -9.57 6.80
N GLN A 41 17.47 -9.53 6.24
CA GLN A 41 17.23 -9.62 4.79
C GLN A 41 16.77 -8.30 4.16
N ALA A 42 16.71 -7.23 4.94
CA ALA A 42 16.63 -5.90 4.36
C ALA A 42 17.89 -5.65 3.54
N ALA A 43 17.73 -5.13 2.32
CA ALA A 43 18.87 -4.74 1.50
C ALA A 43 19.66 -3.65 2.26
N THR A 44 20.94 -3.93 2.52
CA THR A 44 21.85 -3.03 3.25
C THR A 44 22.69 -2.17 2.31
N THR A 45 22.60 -2.40 1.00
CA THR A 45 23.57 -1.94 0.01
C THR A 45 22.96 -0.88 -0.91
N ASP A 46 23.79 0.09 -1.30
CA ASP A 46 23.42 1.15 -2.24
C ASP A 46 23.07 0.54 -3.61
N ILE A 47 22.02 1.09 -4.25
CA ILE A 47 21.52 0.74 -5.58
C ILE A 47 22.65 0.69 -6.61
N GLN A 48 23.70 1.50 -6.40
CA GLN A 48 24.87 1.64 -7.26
C GLN A 48 25.72 0.37 -7.41
N GLU A 49 25.66 -0.58 -6.47
CA GLU A 49 26.44 -1.82 -6.56
C GLU A 49 25.78 -2.92 -7.41
N HIS A 50 24.54 -2.69 -7.86
CA HIS A 50 23.76 -3.67 -8.61
C HIS A 50 23.85 -3.48 -10.13
N PRO A 51 23.55 -4.54 -10.93
CA PRO A 51 23.58 -4.46 -12.39
C PRO A 51 22.68 -3.33 -12.92
N SER A 52 23.29 -2.29 -13.48
CA SER A 52 22.60 -1.12 -14.03
C SER A 52 22.15 -1.31 -15.49
N LYS A 53 22.50 -2.44 -16.10
CA LYS A 53 22.13 -2.78 -17.49
C LYS A 53 21.23 -4.00 -17.53
N PRO A 54 20.17 -4.00 -18.38
CA PRO A 54 19.30 -5.14 -18.52
C PRO A 54 20.04 -6.31 -19.18
N VAL A 55 19.82 -7.52 -18.68
CA VAL A 55 20.38 -8.76 -19.23
C VAL A 55 19.21 -9.67 -19.59
N GLY A 56 19.10 -10.14 -20.83
CA GLY A 56 18.03 -11.07 -21.21
C GLY A 56 16.60 -10.55 -20.96
N VAL A 57 16.40 -9.24 -20.90
CA VAL A 57 15.08 -8.59 -20.76
C VAL A 57 14.74 -7.85 -22.03
N THR A 58 13.53 -8.04 -22.54
CA THR A 58 12.95 -7.19 -23.58
C THR A 58 11.89 -6.27 -22.97
N ASP A 59 11.84 -5.02 -23.40
CA ASP A 59 10.85 -4.02 -23.01
C ASP A 59 10.08 -3.56 -24.25
N THR A 60 8.78 -3.86 -24.30
CA THR A 60 7.89 -3.45 -25.39
C THR A 60 6.79 -2.55 -24.86
N VAL A 61 6.67 -1.34 -25.43
CA VAL A 61 5.54 -0.45 -25.14
C VAL A 61 4.31 -0.98 -25.89
N LEU A 62 3.26 -1.33 -25.14
CA LEU A 62 2.00 -1.83 -25.70
C LEU A 62 1.02 -0.69 -25.98
N ALA A 63 1.00 0.33 -25.13
CA ALA A 63 0.15 1.50 -25.26
C ALA A 63 0.80 2.71 -24.58
N GLY A 64 0.45 3.91 -25.04
CA GLY A 64 0.94 5.17 -24.48
C GLY A 64 -0.11 6.28 -24.54
N ILE A 65 -0.18 7.08 -23.48
CA ILE A 65 -1.00 8.28 -23.38
C ILE A 65 -0.06 9.46 -23.19
N ASP A 66 -0.17 10.47 -24.06
CA ASP A 66 0.53 11.74 -23.90
C ASP A 66 -0.14 12.60 -22.82
N LEU A 67 0.65 13.02 -21.84
CA LEU A 67 0.19 13.82 -20.71
C LEU A 67 0.38 15.32 -20.95
N SER A 68 0.94 15.75 -22.09
CA SER A 68 1.17 17.15 -22.42
C SER A 68 -0.07 18.04 -22.27
N SER A 69 -1.26 17.49 -22.54
CA SER A 69 -2.56 18.16 -22.34
C SER A 69 -2.91 18.50 -20.90
N LYS A 70 -2.17 17.98 -19.90
CA LYS A 70 -2.40 18.21 -18.47
C LYS A 70 -1.70 19.45 -17.92
N GLY A 71 -0.96 20.18 -18.76
CA GLY A 71 -0.31 21.45 -18.44
C GLY A 71 1.21 21.41 -18.63
N GLU A 72 1.87 22.57 -18.48
CA GLU A 72 3.32 22.74 -18.71
C GLU A 72 4.18 21.71 -17.98
N ALA A 73 3.84 21.37 -16.73
CA ALA A 73 4.57 20.40 -15.92
C ALA A 73 4.59 18.97 -16.52
N TRP A 74 3.65 18.67 -17.41
CA TRP A 74 3.48 17.35 -18.01
C TRP A 74 4.00 17.26 -19.45
N LYS A 75 4.55 18.34 -20.01
CA LYS A 75 5.15 18.31 -21.34
C LYS A 75 6.31 17.32 -21.40
N GLY A 76 6.26 16.42 -22.38
CA GLY A 76 7.26 15.37 -22.56
C GLY A 76 7.06 14.12 -21.68
N ASN A 77 6.07 14.12 -20.78
CA ASN A 77 5.73 12.96 -19.98
C ASN A 77 4.69 12.06 -20.69
N MET A 78 4.91 10.75 -20.61
CA MET A 78 4.04 9.73 -21.21
C MET A 78 3.66 8.69 -20.16
N LEU A 79 2.37 8.40 -20.02
CA LEU A 79 1.92 7.21 -19.30
C LEU A 79 1.97 6.02 -20.26
N ARG A 80 2.82 5.02 -19.96
CA ARG A 80 3.05 3.88 -20.84
C ARG A 80 2.70 2.57 -20.16
N LEU A 81 1.92 1.74 -20.85
CA LEU A 81 1.78 0.33 -20.53
C LEU A 81 2.87 -0.45 -21.27
N ARG A 82 3.64 -1.25 -20.54
CA ARG A 82 4.79 -1.99 -21.09
C ARG A 82 4.72 -3.46 -20.74
N LYS A 83 5.18 -4.30 -21.67
CA LYS A 83 5.43 -5.73 -21.46
C LYS A 83 6.92 -5.95 -21.31
N LEU A 84 7.32 -6.49 -20.18
CA LEU A 84 8.67 -7.00 -19.96
C LEU A 84 8.66 -8.52 -20.16
N VAL A 85 9.53 -9.05 -21.02
CA VAL A 85 9.81 -10.49 -21.09
C VAL A 85 11.21 -10.72 -20.54
N VAL A 86 11.28 -11.43 -19.42
CA VAL A 86 12.52 -11.78 -18.72
C VAL A 86 12.86 -13.24 -19.04
N GLN A 87 13.98 -13.46 -19.73
CA GLN A 87 14.47 -14.80 -20.05
C GLN A 87 15.11 -15.47 -18.81
N PRO A 88 15.33 -16.80 -18.80
CA PRO A 88 16.11 -17.45 -17.76
C PRO A 88 17.47 -16.78 -17.56
N GLY A 89 17.81 -16.45 -16.31
CA GLY A 89 19.02 -15.70 -15.97
C GLY A 89 18.97 -14.20 -16.28
N GLY A 90 17.81 -13.69 -16.72
CA GLY A 90 17.63 -12.28 -17.02
C GLY A 90 17.59 -11.39 -15.78
N VAL A 91 18.05 -10.14 -15.94
CA VAL A 91 18.12 -9.14 -14.89
C VAL A 91 17.41 -7.88 -15.33
N VAL A 92 16.36 -7.50 -14.59
CA VAL A 92 15.79 -6.16 -14.65
C VAL A 92 16.67 -5.26 -13.76
N PRO A 93 17.24 -4.16 -14.29
CA PRO A 93 18.14 -3.31 -13.51
C PRO A 93 17.47 -2.79 -12.26
N TRP A 94 18.25 -2.72 -11.19
CA TRP A 94 17.81 -2.01 -10.01
C TRP A 94 17.60 -0.54 -10.36
N HIS A 95 16.46 0.01 -9.96
CA HIS A 95 16.11 1.41 -10.15
C HIS A 95 15.18 1.88 -9.04
N GLU A 96 15.15 3.20 -8.84
CA GLU A 96 14.27 3.86 -7.87
C GLU A 96 13.16 4.64 -8.58
N HIS A 97 12.11 4.93 -7.80
CA HIS A 97 10.89 5.62 -8.26
C HIS A 97 10.67 6.95 -7.54
N ASN A 98 11.71 7.52 -6.95
CA ASN A 98 11.70 8.79 -6.23
C ASN A 98 11.51 10.03 -7.13
N VAL A 99 11.90 9.95 -8.41
CA VAL A 99 11.83 11.05 -9.38
C VAL A 99 10.93 10.78 -10.58
N ARG A 100 10.09 9.73 -10.52
CA ARG A 100 9.03 9.56 -11.51
C ARG A 100 7.81 10.39 -11.08
N PRO A 101 7.16 11.14 -11.99
CA PRO A 101 5.93 11.85 -11.66
C PRO A 101 4.80 10.89 -11.27
#